data_AF-A0A9D4FBE0-F1
#
_entry.id   AF-A0A9D4FBE0-F1
#
_cell.length_a   1.000
_cell.length_b   1.000
_cell.length_c   1.000
_cell.angle_alpha   90.00
_cell.angle_beta   90.00
_cell.angle_gamma   90.00
#
_symmetry.space_group_name_H-M   'P 1'
#
loop_
_entity.id
_entity.type
_entity.pdbx_description
1 polymer ?
#
loop_
_entity_poly.entity_id
_entity_poly.type
_entity_poly.pdbx_seq_one_letter_code
_entity_poly.pdbx_strand_id
1 'polypeptide(L)'
;MREHTSQILRSYYKQKYEELDEESQKRAIMETASRLIKSDIKSEVVTLTNCYPSSEDLKLESALSFLPTSLRTLLETLFYGKDTRRKVAAVGHAIIQAVRPRAVIAPLQVGLAVQIHHL
;
A
#
# COMPACT_ATOMS: atom_id res chain seq x y z
N MET A 1 -11.02 3.39 11.74
CA MET A 1 -10.37 2.95 12.99
C MET A 1 -9.05 2.25 12.65
N ARG A 2 -7.98 2.54 13.41
CA ARG A 2 -6.67 1.88 13.30
C ARG A 2 -6.72 0.56 14.06
N GLU A 3 -6.24 -0.52 13.47
CA GLU A 3 -6.10 -1.81 14.14
C GLU A 3 -4.66 -2.02 14.57
N HIS A 4 -4.42 -2.48 15.79
CA HIS A 4 -3.06 -2.73 16.25
C HIS A 4 -2.52 -4.04 15.67
N THR A 5 -1.26 -4.05 15.24
CA THR A 5 -0.56 -5.25 14.72
C THR A 5 -0.71 -6.45 15.66
N SER A 6 -0.55 -6.23 16.97
CA SER A 6 -0.72 -7.27 17.99
C SER A 6 -2.13 -7.86 18.03
N GLN A 7 -3.16 -7.04 17.80
CA GLN A 7 -4.55 -7.52 17.73
C GLN A 7 -4.78 -8.32 16.45
N ILE A 8 -4.25 -7.87 15.32
CA ILE A 8 -4.36 -8.58 14.03
C ILE A 8 -3.70 -9.96 14.13
N LEU A 9 -2.45 -10.02 14.61
CA LEU A 9 -1.72 -11.28 14.80
C LEU A 9 -2.43 -12.21 15.80
N ARG A 10 -2.91 -11.66 16.93
CA ARG A 10 -3.66 -12.44 17.91
C ARG A 10 -4.96 -12.99 17.33
N SER A 11 -5.64 -12.25 16.45
CA SER A 11 -6.86 -12.73 15.79
C SER A 11 -6.59 -13.90 14.85
N TYR A 12 -5.46 -13.85 14.14
CA TYR A 12 -4.99 -14.94 13.29
C TYR A 12 -4.74 -16.20 14.14
N TYR A 13 -3.83 -16.14 15.12
CA TYR A 13 -3.52 -17.34 15.93
C TYR A 13 -4.67 -17.87 16.82
N LYS A 14 -5.72 -17.08 17.05
CA LYS A 14 -6.94 -17.55 17.74
C LYS A 14 -7.85 -18.39 16.86
N GLN A 15 -7.81 -18.21 15.54
CA GLN A 15 -8.50 -19.12 14.63
C GLN A 15 -7.73 -20.44 14.60
N LYS A 16 -8.43 -21.54 14.95
CA LYS A 16 -7.87 -22.90 14.81
C LYS A 16 -7.76 -23.25 13.33
N TYR A 17 -6.67 -22.86 12.71
CA TYR A 17 -6.38 -23.20 11.31
C TYR A 17 -5.93 -24.66 11.12
N GLU A 18 -5.61 -25.36 12.21
CA GLU A 18 -5.21 -26.78 12.21
C GLU A 18 -6.29 -27.72 11.63
N GLU A 19 -7.56 -27.28 11.58
CA GLU A 19 -8.69 -28.05 11.03
C GLU A 19 -9.12 -27.58 9.62
N LEU A 20 -8.45 -26.57 9.05
CA LEU A 20 -8.80 -26.01 7.74
C LEU A 20 -7.95 -26.62 6.62
N ASP A 21 -8.55 -26.72 5.43
CA ASP A 21 -7.84 -27.13 4.23
C ASP A 21 -6.69 -26.16 3.89
N GLU A 22 -5.69 -26.63 3.14
CA GLU A 22 -4.49 -25.85 2.79
C GLU A 22 -4.82 -24.52 2.06
N GLU A 23 -5.84 -24.52 1.19
CA GLU A 23 -6.26 -23.32 0.46
C GLU A 23 -6.96 -22.31 1.39
N SER A 24 -7.71 -22.78 2.37
CA SER A 24 -8.33 -21.97 3.42
C SER A 24 -7.27 -21.35 4.33
N GLN A 25 -6.23 -22.10 4.71
CA GLN A 25 -5.09 -21.57 5.47
C GLN A 25 -4.36 -20.47 4.68
N LYS A 26 -4.07 -20.72 3.40
CA LYS A 26 -3.45 -19.73 2.50
C LYS A 26 -4.27 -18.45 2.39
N ARG A 27 -5.60 -18.57 2.23
CA ARG A 27 -6.51 -17.40 2.20
C ARG A 27 -6.45 -16.62 3.52
N ALA A 28 -6.46 -17.30 4.66
CA ALA A 28 -6.38 -16.64 5.96
C ALA A 28 -5.07 -15.86 6.18
N ILE A 29 -3.95 -16.40 5.69
CA ILE A 29 -2.65 -15.70 5.69
C ILE A 29 -2.75 -14.42 4.83
N MET A 30 -3.27 -14.54 3.61
CA MET A 30 -3.42 -13.39 2.71
C MET A 30 -4.34 -12.31 3.28
N GLU A 31 -5.47 -12.69 3.86
CA GLU A 31 -6.39 -11.76 4.53
C GLU A 31 -5.70 -11.06 5.71
N THR A 32 -4.92 -11.79 6.50
CA THR A 32 -4.18 -11.22 7.63
C THR A 32 -3.09 -10.27 7.17
N ALA A 33 -2.32 -10.64 6.14
CA ALA A 33 -1.34 -9.75 5.52
C ALA A 33 -2.00 -8.48 4.97
N SER A 34 -3.16 -8.60 4.32
CA SER A 34 -3.91 -7.45 3.81
C SER A 34 -4.35 -6.49 4.94
N ARG A 35 -4.74 -7.02 6.10
CA ARG A 35 -5.11 -6.22 7.29
C ARG A 35 -3.91 -5.47 7.85
N LEU A 36 -2.75 -6.11 7.92
CA LEU A 36 -1.50 -5.48 8.35
C LEU A 36 -1.14 -4.31 7.43
N ILE A 37 -1.04 -4.55 6.13
CA ILE A 37 -0.70 -3.53 5.12
C ILE A 37 -1.71 -2.38 5.15
N LYS A 38 -3.00 -2.69 5.24
CA LYS A 38 -4.06 -1.68 5.33
C LYS A 38 -3.96 -0.85 6.61
N SER A 39 -3.52 -1.44 7.73
CA SER A 39 -3.29 -0.70 8.96
C SER A 39 -2.12 0.26 8.82
N ASP A 40 -1.00 -0.22 8.26
CA ASP A 40 0.20 0.58 8.05
C ASP A 40 -0.07 1.78 7.11
N ILE A 41 -0.81 1.56 6.01
CA ILE A 41 -1.24 2.65 5.11
C ILE A 41 -2.07 3.69 5.87
N LYS A 42 -2.93 3.26 6.81
CA LYS A 42 -3.76 4.19 7.59
C LYS A 42 -2.97 4.94 8.66
N SER A 43 -1.86 4.40 9.16
CA SER A 43 -1.05 5.03 10.20
C SER A 43 0.11 5.87 9.68
N GLU A 44 0.80 5.39 8.64
CA GLU A 44 2.05 6.00 8.16
C GLU A 44 1.81 7.03 7.06
N VAL A 45 0.79 6.84 6.22
CA VAL A 45 0.51 7.79 5.13
C VAL A 45 -0.18 9.02 5.70
N VAL A 46 0.49 10.17 5.56
CA VAL A 46 -0.03 11.46 6.00
C VAL A 46 -1.26 11.84 5.18
N THR A 47 -2.28 12.37 5.87
CA THR A 47 -3.47 12.93 5.22
C THR A 47 -3.07 14.23 4.54
N LEU A 48 -3.09 14.26 3.21
CA LEU A 48 -2.73 15.41 2.38
C LEU A 48 -3.93 15.80 1.54
N THR A 49 -4.85 16.57 2.11
CA THR A 49 -6.05 17.06 1.41
C THR A 49 -5.95 18.52 0.97
N ASN A 50 -5.05 19.30 1.57
CA ASN A 50 -5.06 20.76 1.42
C ASN A 50 -3.91 21.31 0.56
N CYS A 51 -2.96 20.45 0.15
CA CYS A 51 -1.80 20.85 -0.63
C CYS A 51 -1.63 19.88 -1.81
N TYR A 52 -1.32 20.44 -2.98
CA TYR A 52 -0.94 19.62 -4.13
C TYR A 52 0.53 19.17 -4.01
N PRO A 53 0.85 17.96 -4.51
CA PRO A 53 2.22 17.48 -4.60
C PRO A 53 3.05 18.38 -5.51
N SER A 54 4.29 18.62 -5.12
CA SER A 54 5.29 19.36 -5.90
C SER A 54 5.97 18.44 -6.92
N SER A 55 6.77 19.01 -7.83
CA SER A 55 7.59 18.24 -8.76
C SER A 55 8.65 17.37 -8.07
N GLU A 56 9.11 17.74 -6.87
CA GLU A 56 10.04 16.96 -6.06
C GLU A 56 9.39 15.67 -5.53
N ASP A 57 8.09 15.70 -5.27
CA ASP A 57 7.31 14.53 -4.80
C ASP A 57 7.11 13.49 -5.92
N LEU A 58 7.30 13.90 -7.18
CA LEU A 58 7.22 13.03 -8.36
C LEU A 58 8.53 12.27 -8.64
N LYS A 59 9.65 12.68 -8.02
CA LYS A 59 10.92 11.97 -8.17
C LYS A 59 10.83 10.57 -7.59
N LEU A 60 11.55 9.63 -8.19
CA LEU A 60 11.43 8.20 -7.85
C LEU A 60 11.70 7.91 -6.37
N GLU A 61 12.72 8.52 -5.78
CA GLU A 61 13.05 8.29 -4.36
C GLU A 61 11.96 8.83 -3.42
N SER A 62 11.46 10.04 -3.68
CA SER A 62 10.33 10.62 -2.95
C SER A 62 9.07 9.76 -3.11
N ALA A 63 8.75 9.35 -4.34
CA ALA A 63 7.61 8.50 -4.63
C ALA A 63 7.70 7.12 -3.95
N LEU A 64 8.91 6.56 -3.78
CA LEU A 64 9.11 5.31 -3.03
C LEU A 64 9.00 5.51 -1.52
N SER A 65 9.50 6.64 -0.99
CA SER A 65 9.39 6.98 0.44
C SER A 65 7.95 7.23 0.89
N PHE A 66 7.06 7.53 -0.04
CA PHE A 66 5.62 7.68 0.21
C PHE A 66 4.92 6.36 0.57
N LEU A 67 5.50 5.21 0.20
CA LEU A 67 4.91 3.90 0.50
C LEU A 67 5.29 3.45 1.91
N PRO A 68 4.35 2.90 2.69
CA PRO A 68 4.67 2.13 3.89
C PRO A 68 5.58 0.96 3.56
N THR A 69 6.44 0.60 4.52
CA THR A 69 7.47 -0.44 4.31
C THR A 69 6.83 -1.79 3.96
N SER A 70 5.73 -2.16 4.62
CA SER A 70 5.02 -3.42 4.37
C SER A 70 4.46 -3.53 2.95
N LEU A 71 3.87 -2.45 2.42
CA LEU A 71 3.39 -2.41 1.04
C LEU A 71 4.56 -2.49 0.05
N ARG A 72 5.65 -1.78 0.33
CA ARG A 72 6.85 -1.80 -0.51
C ARG A 72 7.45 -3.21 -0.57
N THR A 73 7.60 -3.89 0.57
CA THR A 73 8.10 -5.27 0.63
C THR A 73 7.21 -6.23 -0.17
N LEU A 74 5.87 -6.10 -0.08
CA LEU A 74 4.96 -6.92 -0.87
C LEU A 74 5.14 -6.71 -2.37
N LEU A 75 5.22 -5.45 -2.83
CA LEU A 75 5.34 -5.16 -4.26
C LEU A 75 6.72 -5.53 -4.83
N GLU A 76 7.78 -5.35 -4.04
CA GLU A 76 9.14 -5.78 -4.41
C GLU A 76 9.27 -7.30 -4.50
N THR A 77 8.53 -8.05 -3.66
CA THR A 77 8.49 -9.53 -3.75
C THR A 77 7.58 -10.03 -4.87
N LEU A 78 6.51 -9.30 -5.20
CA LEU A 78 5.56 -9.68 -6.25
C LEU A 78 6.09 -9.39 -7.66
N PHE A 79 6.83 -8.30 -7.85
CA PHE A 79 7.25 -7.84 -9.18
C PHE A 79 8.61 -8.40 -9.58
N TYR A 80 8.67 -9.02 -10.75
CA TYR A 80 9.90 -9.54 -11.35
C TYR A 80 10.39 -8.68 -12.53
N GLY A 81 11.71 -8.66 -12.76
CA GLY A 81 12.35 -8.03 -13.93
C GLY A 81 13.28 -6.86 -13.62
N LYS A 82 13.75 -6.18 -14.67
CA LYS A 82 14.58 -4.96 -14.54
C LYS A 82 13.72 -3.75 -14.18
N ASP A 83 14.28 -2.83 -13.39
CA ASP A 83 13.69 -1.54 -13.03
C ASP A 83 12.27 -1.60 -12.43
N THR A 84 12.02 -2.57 -11.54
CA THR A 84 10.73 -2.73 -10.85
C THR A 84 10.38 -1.55 -9.95
N ARG A 85 11.37 -0.77 -9.50
CA ARG A 85 11.20 0.40 -8.61
C ARG A 85 10.13 1.39 -9.08
N ARG A 86 10.10 1.71 -10.38
CA ARG A 86 9.09 2.61 -10.96
C ARG A 86 7.68 2.00 -10.91
N LYS A 87 7.57 0.69 -11.15
CA LYS A 87 6.31 -0.05 -11.06
C LYS A 87 5.81 -0.14 -9.62
N VAL A 88 6.73 -0.40 -8.68
CA VAL A 88 6.45 -0.40 -7.24
C VAL A 88 5.89 0.96 -6.81
N ALA A 89 6.54 2.06 -7.18
CA ALA A 89 6.05 3.40 -6.87
C ALA A 89 4.67 3.66 -7.49
N ALA A 90 4.49 3.40 -8.79
CA ALA A 90 3.23 3.65 -9.49
C ALA A 90 2.05 2.85 -8.90
N VAL A 91 2.22 1.54 -8.73
CA VAL A 91 1.17 0.64 -8.21
C VAL A 91 0.93 0.91 -6.73
N GLY A 92 1.98 1.15 -5.94
CA GLY A 92 1.84 1.46 -4.52
C GLY A 92 1.05 2.74 -4.28
N HIS A 93 1.27 3.79 -5.09
CA HIS A 93 0.48 5.02 -5.04
C HIS A 93 -1.00 4.75 -5.36
N ALA A 94 -1.29 3.93 -6.38
CA ALA A 94 -2.66 3.54 -6.72
C ALA A 94 -3.35 2.77 -5.59
N ILE A 95 -2.65 1.83 -4.94
CA ILE A 95 -3.16 1.06 -3.80
C ILE A 95 -3.43 1.98 -2.61
N ILE A 96 -2.50 2.88 -2.27
CA ILE A 96 -2.69 3.84 -1.17
C ILE A 96 -3.91 4.72 -1.42
N GLN A 97 -4.07 5.23 -2.65
CA GLN A 97 -5.25 6.00 -3.05
C GLN A 97 -6.53 5.17 -2.89
N ALA A 98 -6.55 3.90 -3.32
CA ALA A 98 -7.70 3.02 -3.18
C ALA A 98 -8.06 2.73 -1.70
N VAL A 99 -7.06 2.62 -0.83
CA VAL A 99 -7.26 2.42 0.62
C VAL A 99 -7.75 3.69 1.31
N ARG A 100 -7.33 4.87 0.84
CA ARG A 100 -7.65 6.19 1.43
C ARG A 100 -8.12 7.23 0.40
N PRO A 101 -9.24 7.01 -0.31
CA PRO A 101 -9.59 7.75 -1.52
C PRO A 101 -9.85 9.25 -1.33
N ARG A 102 -10.27 9.66 -0.12
CA ARG A 102 -10.62 11.06 0.19
C ARG A 102 -9.61 11.77 1.11
N ALA A 103 -8.59 11.05 1.56
CA ALA A 103 -7.67 11.52 2.58
C ALA A 103 -6.24 11.71 2.06
N VAL A 104 -5.97 11.19 0.87
CA VAL A 104 -4.64 11.20 0.28
C VAL A 104 -4.78 11.68 -1.16
N ILE A 105 -3.85 12.54 -1.56
CA ILE A 105 -3.61 12.91 -2.96
C ILE A 105 -2.30 12.24 -3.35
N ALA A 106 -2.37 11.06 -4.00
CA ALA A 106 -1.18 10.32 -4.40
C ALA A 106 -0.38 11.12 -5.47
N PRO A 107 0.88 11.50 -5.20
CA PRO A 107 1.66 12.36 -6.09
C PRO A 107 1.70 11.91 -7.54
N LEU A 108 2.01 10.63 -7.78
CA LEU A 108 2.13 10.10 -9.14
C LEU A 108 0.81 10.09 -9.91
N GLN A 109 -0.33 9.92 -9.24
CA GLN A 109 -1.65 9.92 -9.89
C GLN A 109 -2.01 11.32 -10.38
N VAL A 110 -1.72 12.36 -9.59
CA VAL A 110 -1.93 13.75 -10.00
C VAL A 110 -0.97 14.17 -11.09
N GLY A 111 0.33 13.85 -10.95
CA GLY A 111 1.34 14.16 -11.96
C GLY A 111 0.98 13.55 -13.32
N LEU A 112 0.51 12.30 -13.33
CA LEU A 112 0.04 11.64 -14.54
C LEU A 112 -1.22 12.30 -15.11
N ALA A 113 -2.20 12.65 -14.26
CA ALA A 113 -3.43 13.31 -14.72
C ALA A 113 -3.15 14.66 -15.40
N VAL A 114 -2.23 15.45 -14.86
CA VAL A 114 -1.77 16.70 -15.47
C VAL A 114 -1.10 16.45 -16.81
N GLN A 115 -0.22 15.46 -16.90
CA GLN A 115 0.42 15.10 -18.17
C GLN A 115 -0.59 14.65 -19.23
N ILE A 116 -1.59 13.84 -18.86
CA ILE A 116 -2.65 13.40 -19.78
C ILE A 116 -3.52 14.58 -20.23
N HIS A 117 -3.80 15.54 -19.35
CA HIS A 117 -4.59 16.71 -19.72
C HIS A 117 -3.89 17.62 -20.74
N HIS A 118 -2.56 17.64 -20.74
CA HIS A 118 -1.75 18.40 -21.69
C HIS A 118 -1.42 17.64 -22.99
N LEU A 119 -1.81 16.37 -23.10
CA LEU A 119 -1.74 15.56 -24.34
C LEU A 119 -2.97 15.78 -25.21
#